data_AF-A0A0R3TQT8-F1
#
_entry.id   AF-A0A0R3TQT8-F1
#
_cell.length_a   1.000
_cell.length_b   1.000
_cell.length_c   1.000
_cell.angle_alpha   90.00
_cell.angle_beta   90.00
_cell.angle_gamma   90.00
#
_symmetry.space_group_name_H-M   'P 1'
#
loop_
_entity.id
_entity.type
_entity.pdbx_description
1 polymer ?
#
loop_
_entity_poly.entity_id
_entity_poly.type
_entity_poly.pdbx_seq_one_letter_code
_entity_poly.pdbx_strand_id
1 'polypeptide(L)' 'MLNSNPLELIYSDDDPVTYLHYNGARTTLDLLLASSDISEHTHGKIIDDSGSGHKPIIASITIGSKRMTP' A
#
# COMPACT_ATOMS: atom_id res chain seq x y z
N MET A 1 -11.68 -25.78 2.82
CA MET A 1 -12.04 -24.51 2.14
C MET A 1 -10.98 -23.51 2.57
N LEU A 2 -10.18 -22.96 1.66
CA LEU A 2 -9.20 -21.94 2.02
C LEU A 2 -9.99 -20.69 2.43
N ASN A 3 -9.72 -20.14 3.62
CA ASN A 3 -10.32 -18.89 4.07
C ASN A 3 -9.71 -17.76 3.23
N SER A 4 -10.24 -17.59 2.02
CA SER A 4 -9.75 -16.63 1.03
C SER A 4 -10.58 -15.35 1.12
N ASN A 5 -10.04 -14.35 1.78
CA ASN A 5 -10.53 -12.98 1.65
C ASN A 5 -10.00 -12.37 0.33
N PRO A 6 -10.77 -11.51 -0.35
CA PRO A 6 -10.27 -10.78 -1.51
C PRO A 6 -9.13 -9.83 -1.11
N LEU A 7 -8.29 -9.47 -2.09
CA LEU A 7 -7.29 -8.42 -1.93
C LEU A 7 -7.86 -7.08 -2.37
N GLU A 8 -7.66 -6.05 -1.55
CA GLU A 8 -8.02 -4.67 -1.82
C GLU A 8 -6.77 -3.82 -2.00
N LEU A 9 -6.86 -2.87 -2.93
CA LEU A 9 -5.82 -1.87 -3.16
C LEU A 9 -5.96 -0.75 -2.13
N ILE A 10 -4.89 -0.53 -1.37
CA ILE A 10 -4.77 0.62 -0.46
C ILE A 10 -4.11 1.76 -1.26
N TYR A 11 -4.94 2.69 -1.71
CA TYR A 11 -4.56 3.79 -2.58
C TYR A 11 -5.42 5.03 -2.32
N SER A 12 -4.82 6.21 -2.39
CA SER A 12 -5.52 7.49 -2.43
C SER A 12 -5.14 8.26 -3.69
N ASP A 13 -6.11 8.92 -4.34
CA ASP A 13 -5.83 9.80 -5.48
C ASP A 13 -4.98 11.03 -5.09
N ASP A 14 -4.93 11.37 -3.81
CA ASP A 14 -4.08 12.43 -3.28
C ASP A 14 -2.63 11.97 -3.03
N ASP A 15 -2.34 10.67 -3.15
CA ASP A 15 -1.00 10.15 -2.96
C ASP A 15 -0.07 10.55 -4.14
N PRO A 16 1.20 10.91 -3.87
CA PRO A 16 2.15 11.20 -4.93
C PRO A 16 2.49 9.93 -5.73
N VAL A 17 3.10 10.06 -6.90
CA VAL A 17 3.54 8.88 -7.68
C VAL A 17 4.64 8.10 -6.97
N THR A 18 4.64 6.77 -7.11
CA THR A 18 5.68 5.90 -6.52
C THR A 18 6.96 5.84 -7.34
N TYR A 19 6.96 6.31 -8.58
CA TYR A 19 8.15 6.28 -9.43
C TYR A 19 8.34 7.55 -10.24
N LEU A 20 9.57 8.07 -10.21
CA LEU A 20 10.09 9.10 -11.10
C LEU A 20 11.13 8.45 -12.02
N HIS A 21 10.80 8.32 -13.29
CA HIS A 21 11.71 7.84 -14.30
C HIS A 21 12.73 8.92 -14.68
N TYR A 22 13.90 8.53 -15.18
CA TYR A 22 14.98 9.47 -15.54
C TYR A 22 14.58 10.46 -16.66
N ASN A 23 13.58 10.11 -17.48
CA ASN A 23 13.02 11.00 -18.50
C ASN A 23 11.99 12.01 -17.94
N GLY A 24 11.78 12.05 -16.62
CA GLY A 24 10.82 12.90 -15.95
C GLY A 24 9.40 12.35 -15.87
N ALA A 25 9.12 11.18 -16.45
CA ALA A 25 7.81 10.54 -16.34
C ALA A 25 7.55 10.12 -14.88
N ARG A 26 6.30 10.33 -14.44
CA ARG A 26 5.83 10.05 -13.09
C ARG A 26 4.77 8.96 -13.17
N THR A 27 5.02 7.80 -12.56
CA THR A 27 4.11 6.64 -12.65
C THR A 27 3.94 5.97 -11.30
N THR A 28 2.80 5.30 -11.10
CA THR A 28 2.56 4.48 -9.92
C THR A 28 2.82 3.01 -10.28
N LEU A 29 3.98 2.48 -9.90
CA LEU A 29 4.38 1.08 -10.16
C LEU A 29 4.30 0.21 -8.91
N ASP A 30 4.64 0.79 -7.76
CA ASP A 30 4.57 0.11 -6.47
C ASP A 30 3.15 0.19 -5.91
N LEU A 31 2.62 -0.95 -5.44
CA LEU A 31 1.25 -1.11 -4.95
C LEU A 31 1.24 -1.66 -3.52
N LEU A 32 0.34 -1.14 -2.69
CA LEU A 32 0.03 -1.71 -1.38
C LEU A 32 -1.30 -2.44 -1.45
N LEU A 33 -1.26 -3.77 -1.28
CA LEU A 33 -2.46 -4.60 -1.23
C LEU A 33 -2.66 -5.13 0.19
N ALA A 34 -3.90 -5.14 0.65
CA ALA A 34 -4.29 -5.73 1.92
C ALA A 34 -5.47 -6.67 1.71
N SER A 35 -5.57 -7.71 2.53
CA SER A 35 -6.76 -8.55 2.55
C SER A 35 -7.97 -7.75 3.05
N SER A 36 -9.16 -7.93 2.47
CA SER A 36 -10.37 -7.15 2.80
C SER A 36 -10.74 -7.13 4.28
N ASP A 37 -10.37 -8.16 5.05
CA ASP A 37 -10.64 -8.22 6.49
C ASP A 37 -9.74 -7.31 7.35
N ILE A 38 -8.66 -6.78 6.76
CA ILE A 38 -7.69 -5.86 7.38
C ILE A 38 -7.46 -4.57 6.58
N SER A 39 -8.09 -4.40 5.41
CA SER A 39 -7.85 -3.27 4.50
C SER A 39 -8.21 -1.93 5.15
N GLU A 40 -9.36 -1.85 5.84
CA GLU A 40 -9.79 -0.66 6.59
C GLU A 40 -8.77 -0.24 7.67
N HIS A 41 -8.03 -1.20 8.21
CA HIS A 41 -7.04 -0.97 9.27
C HIS A 41 -5.61 -0.82 8.73
N THR A 42 -5.46 -0.85 7.40
CA THR A 42 -4.18 -0.73 6.70
C THR A 42 -4.13 0.63 6.00
N HIS A 43 -3.10 1.42 6.31
CA HIS A 43 -2.86 2.70 5.65
C HIS A 43 -1.48 2.70 5.00
N GLY A 44 -1.40 3.27 3.81
CA GLY A 44 -0.15 3.54 3.10
C GLY A 44 0.18 5.03 3.12
N LYS A 45 1.48 5.36 3.15
CA LYS A 45 1.96 6.70 2.87
C LYS A 45 3.21 6.63 2.01
N ILE A 46 3.20 7.32 0.89
CA ILE A 46 4.39 7.46 0.06
C ILE A 46 5.30 8.53 0.65
N ILE A 47 6.58 8.22 0.79
CA ILE A 47 7.59 9.16 1.29
C ILE A 47 8.55 9.56 0.17
N ASP A 48 8.97 10.82 0.19
CA ASP A 48 10.00 11.28 -0.73
C ASP A 48 11.38 10.88 -0.21
N ASP A 49 12.15 10.18 -1.04
CA ASP A 49 13.54 9.80 -0.78
C ASP A 49 14.39 10.19 -1.98
N SER A 50 15.44 10.97 -1.75
CA SER A 50 16.36 11.45 -2.79
C SER A 50 17.27 10.36 -3.37
N GLY A 51 17.28 9.16 -2.79
CA GLY A 51 18.21 8.09 -3.15
C GLY A 51 17.79 7.21 -4.34
N SER A 52 16.54 7.27 -4.79
CA SER A 52 16.00 6.38 -5.83
C SER A 52 14.92 7.07 -6.67
N GLY A 53 14.75 6.61 -7.92
CA GLY A 53 13.56 6.96 -8.71
C GLY A 53 12.28 6.38 -8.11
N HIS A 54 12.38 5.24 -7.41
CA HIS A 54 11.27 4.66 -6.65
C HIS A 54 11.16 5.34 -5.28
N LYS A 55 9.97 5.85 -4.98
CA LYS A 55 9.57 6.40 -3.69
C LYS A 55 9.02 5.28 -2.80
N PRO A 56 9.50 5.12 -1.57
CA PRO A 56 9.01 4.09 -0.66
C PRO A 56 7.53 4.29 -0.29
N ILE A 57 6.81 3.18 -0.10
CA ILE A 57 5.51 3.16 0.57
C ILE A 57 5.72 2.68 2.01
N ILE A 58 5.40 3.51 2.99
CA ILE A 58 5.32 3.09 4.39
C ILE A 58 3.89 2.60 4.66
N ALA A 59 3.75 1.31 4.97
CA ALA A 59 2.49 0.73 5.40
C ALA A 59 2.38 0.71 6.93
N SER A 60 1.22 1.03 7.46
CA SER A 60 0.86 0.90 8.86
C SER A 60 -0.41 0.06 8.98
N ILE A 61 -0.41 -0.90 9.90
CA ILE A 61 -1.55 -1.79 10.13
C ILE A 61 -1.90 -1.73 11.61
N THR A 62 -3.16 -1.38 11.91
CA THR A 62 -3.66 -1.40 13.28
C THR A 62 -4.14 -2.81 13.62
N ILE A 63 -3.43 -3.50 14.49
CA ILE A 63 -3.82 -4.83 14.96
C ILE A 63 -4.59 -4.70 16.28
N GLY A 64 -5.91 -4.88 16.23
CA GLY A 64 -6.74 -5.06 17.41
C GLY A 64 -6.75 -6.50 17.91
N SER A 65 -7.40 -6.76 19.05
CA SER A 65 -7.61 -8.10 19.63
C SER A 65 -8.64 -8.94 18.86
N LYS A 66 -8.68 -8.85 17.53
CA LYS A 66 -9.64 -9.59 16.70
C LYS A 66 -9.15 -11.04 16.58
N ARG A 67 -9.88 -11.98 17.17
CA ARG A 67 -9.65 -13.41 16.94
C ARG A 67 -9.91 -13.70 15.47
N MET A 68 -8.85 -14.05 14.73
CA MET A 68 -8.99 -14.73 13.45
C MET A 68 -9.65 -16.07 13.71
N THR A 69 -10.91 -16.24 13.31
CA THR A 69 -11.57 -17.54 13.33
C THR A 69 -10.97 -18.41 12.23
N PRO A 70 -10.58 -19.67 12.53
CA PRO A 70 -10.04 -20.61 11.54
C PRO A 70 -10.93 -20.78 10.32
#